data_AF-A0A1B6HG57-F1
#
_entry.id   AF-A0A1B6HG57-F1
#
_cell.length_a   1.000
_cell.length_b   1.000
_cell.length_c   1.000
_cell.angle_alpha   90.00
_cell.angle_beta   90.00
_cell.angle_gamma   90.00
#
_symmetry.space_group_name_H-M   'P 1'
#
loop_
_entity.id
_entity.type
_entity.pdbx_description
1 polymer ?
#
loop_
_entity_poly.entity_id
_entity_poly.type
_entity_poly.pdbx_seq_one_letter_code
_entity_poly.pdbx_strand_id
1 'polypeptide(L)'
;MSCRTFPSLYRTVLHSLVNEWNNLETEEMNSLPISIKEDLLKTFLLHRKGQEHISNLLHPNIRKLDLNEGIVTNEDLENISHCVHIQILDISPSRFHRFDHSNSSLKKLFS
;
A
#
# COMPACT_ATOMS: atom_id res chain seq x y z
N MET A 1 -1.41 -16.01 27.79
CA MET A 1 -0.29 -16.59 27.00
C MET A 1 -0.18 -15.77 25.73
N SER A 2 0.97 -15.12 25.50
CA SER A 2 1.19 -14.32 24.29
C SER A 2 1.55 -15.25 23.15
N CYS A 3 0.64 -15.44 22.19
CA CYS A 3 0.95 -16.12 20.94
C CYS A 3 1.97 -15.28 20.19
N ARG A 4 3.25 -15.67 20.25
CA ARG A 4 4.27 -15.15 19.34
C ARG A 4 3.93 -15.64 17.94
N THR A 5 3.15 -14.86 17.19
CA THR A 5 2.98 -15.04 15.75
C THR A 5 4.32 -14.73 15.09
N PHE A 6 5.06 -15.77 14.75
CA PHE A 6 6.21 -15.61 13.87
C PHE A 6 5.71 -15.13 12.51
N PRO A 7 6.32 -14.09 11.91
CA PRO A 7 5.96 -13.68 10.57
C PRO A 7 6.18 -14.86 9.63
N SER A 8 5.20 -15.13 8.75
CA SER A 8 5.41 -16.06 7.65
C SER A 8 6.66 -15.64 6.86
N LEU A 9 7.40 -16.60 6.32
CA LEU A 9 8.54 -16.34 5.43
C LEU A 9 8.17 -15.30 4.35
N TYR A 10 6.96 -15.41 3.80
CA TYR A 10 6.39 -14.48 2.83
C TYR A 10 6.40 -13.02 3.30
N ARG A 11 5.78 -12.73 4.46
CA ARG A 11 5.81 -11.38 5.08
C ARG A 11 7.23 -10.89 5.34
N THR A 12 8.15 -11.75 5.75
CA THR A 12 9.57 -11.38 5.95
C THR A 12 10.22 -10.97 4.63
N VAL A 13 9.95 -11.71 3.54
CA VAL A 13 10.45 -11.38 2.20
C VAL A 13 9.88 -10.06 1.70
N LEU A 14 8.57 -9.84 1.84
CA LEU A 14 7.94 -8.56 1.49
C LEU A 14 8.60 -7.40 2.23
N HIS A 15 8.81 -7.54 3.54
CA HIS A 15 9.48 -6.51 4.33
C HIS A 15 10.92 -6.25 3.88
N SER A 16 11.69 -7.29 3.55
CA SER A 16 13.04 -7.13 2.98
C SER A 16 13.00 -6.41 1.63
N LEU A 17 12.06 -6.75 0.75
CA LEU A 17 11.88 -6.07 -0.53
C LEU A 17 11.54 -4.59 -0.37
N VAL A 18 10.68 -4.22 0.59
CA VAL A 18 10.38 -2.81 0.90
C VAL A 18 11.64 -2.06 1.33
N ASN A 19 12.53 -2.69 2.11
CA ASN A 19 13.76 -2.04 2.58
C ASN A 19 14.81 -1.86 1.49
N GLU A 20 14.89 -2.81 0.56
CA GLU A 20 15.87 -2.80 -0.53
C GLU A 20 15.30 -2.21 -1.83
N TRP A 21 14.07 -1.70 -1.84
CA TRP A 21 13.36 -1.31 -3.06
C TRP A 21 14.14 -0.32 -3.94
N ASN A 22 14.84 0.64 -3.34
CA ASN A 22 15.68 1.62 -4.05
C ASN A 22 16.92 1.00 -4.74
N ASN A 23 17.32 -0.19 -4.29
CA ASN A 23 18.46 -0.94 -4.81
C ASN A 23 18.03 -2.03 -5.81
N LEU A 24 16.72 -2.25 -5.99
CA LEU A 24 16.18 -3.24 -6.92
C LEU A 24 16.00 -2.64 -8.31
N GLU A 25 16.23 -3.45 -9.34
CA GLU A 25 16.02 -3.03 -10.72
C GLU A 25 14.54 -2.80 -11.01
N THR A 26 14.20 -1.62 -11.55
CA THR A 26 12.82 -1.20 -11.82
C THR A 26 12.09 -2.16 -12.77
N GLU A 27 12.81 -2.80 -13.70
CA GLU A 27 12.23 -3.78 -14.63
C GLU A 27 11.78 -5.06 -13.93
N GLU A 28 12.57 -5.58 -12.99
CA GLU A 28 12.23 -6.75 -12.20
C GLU A 28 10.99 -6.48 -11.34
N MET A 29 10.93 -5.30 -10.72
CA MET A 29 9.78 -4.89 -9.91
C MET A 29 8.51 -4.70 -10.75
N ASN A 30 8.65 -4.18 -11.98
CA ASN A 30 7.55 -4.06 -12.91
C ASN A 30 7.03 -5.41 -13.42
N SER A 31 7.88 -6.44 -13.45
CA SER A 31 7.51 -7.79 -13.86
C SER A 31 6.71 -8.58 -12.80
N LEU A 32 6.65 -8.07 -11.56
CA LEU A 32 5.99 -8.76 -10.46
C LEU A 32 4.50 -9.01 -10.73
N PRO A 33 3.95 -10.17 -10.31
CA PRO A 33 2.52 -10.44 -10.38
C PRO A 33 1.71 -9.39 -9.60
N ILE A 34 0.51 -9.09 -10.10
CA ILE A 34 -0.39 -8.07 -9.50
C ILE A 34 -0.65 -8.35 -8.01
N SER A 35 -0.85 -9.62 -7.64
CA SER A 35 -1.06 -10.01 -6.24
C SER A 35 0.12 -9.66 -5.33
N ILE A 36 1.36 -9.80 -5.85
CA ILE A 36 2.57 -9.43 -5.11
C ILE A 36 2.70 -7.91 -5.01
N LYS A 37 2.36 -7.18 -6.09
CA LYS A 37 2.34 -5.70 -6.07
C LYS A 37 1.33 -5.15 -5.06
N GLU A 38 0.15 -5.76 -4.96
CA GLU A 38 -0.86 -5.42 -3.95
C GLU A 38 -0.34 -5.67 -2.53
N ASP A 39 0.28 -6.83 -2.27
CA ASP A 39 0.83 -7.14 -0.96
C ASP A 39 2.02 -6.26 -0.58
N LEU A 40 2.86 -5.93 -1.56
CA LEU A 40 3.93 -4.94 -1.40
C LEU A 40 3.33 -3.59 -1.04
N LEU A 41 2.38 -3.07 -1.82
CA LEU A 41 1.73 -1.78 -1.58
C LEU A 41 1.17 -1.69 -0.14
N LYS A 42 0.51 -2.73 0.35
CA LYS A 42 0.07 -2.82 1.75
C LYS A 42 1.23 -2.76 2.73
N THR A 43 2.34 -3.44 2.42
CA THR A 43 3.56 -3.43 3.24
C THR A 43 4.25 -2.06 3.26
N PHE A 44 4.35 -1.37 2.11
CA PHE A 44 4.86 0.01 2.01
C PHE A 44 4.05 0.96 2.92
N LEU A 45 2.72 0.88 2.84
CA LEU A 45 1.80 1.71 3.63
C LEU A 45 1.81 1.36 5.12
N LEU A 46 1.94 0.07 5.47
CA LEU A 46 2.04 -0.38 6.86
C LEU A 46 3.33 0.13 7.53
N HIS A 47 4.45 0.06 6.81
CA HIS A 47 5.77 0.38 7.36
C HIS A 47 6.21 1.84 7.14
N ARG A 48 5.39 2.66 6.44
CA ARG A 48 5.71 4.04 6.04
C ARG A 48 7.08 4.15 5.38
N LYS A 49 7.39 3.21 4.51
CA LYS A 49 8.60 3.22 3.69
C LYS A 49 8.20 3.20 2.25
N GLY A 50 9.00 3.84 1.40
CA GLY A 50 8.87 3.86 -0.06
C GLY A 50 7.55 4.41 -0.59
N GLN A 51 7.00 5.44 0.06
CA GLN A 51 5.76 6.10 -0.36
C GLN A 51 5.91 6.70 -1.76
N GLU A 52 7.13 7.10 -2.13
CA GLU A 52 7.51 7.55 -3.47
C GLU A 52 7.31 6.48 -4.56
N HIS A 53 7.18 5.21 -4.18
CA HIS A 53 7.00 4.07 -5.09
C HIS A 53 5.56 3.55 -5.16
N ILE A 54 4.64 4.13 -4.39
CA ILE A 54 3.23 3.73 -4.39
C ILE A 54 2.65 3.79 -5.80
N SER A 55 2.96 4.84 -6.56
CA SER A 55 2.53 5.00 -7.95
C SER A 55 2.99 3.87 -8.87
N ASN A 56 4.20 3.32 -8.66
CA ASN A 56 4.75 2.21 -9.44
C ASN A 56 4.06 0.87 -9.12
N LEU A 57 3.57 0.73 -7.89
CA LEU A 57 2.87 -0.47 -7.42
C LEU A 57 1.37 -0.45 -7.77
N LEU A 58 0.80 0.73 -8.00
CA LEU A 58 -0.58 0.92 -8.42
C LEU A 58 -0.79 0.47 -9.86
N HIS A 59 -0.92 -0.85 -10.06
CA HIS A 59 -1.18 -1.44 -11.36
C HIS A 59 -2.63 -1.15 -11.82
N PRO A 60 -2.87 -0.84 -13.11
CA PRO A 60 -4.22 -0.57 -13.64
C PRO A 60 -5.21 -1.74 -13.55
N ASN A 61 -4.78 -2.90 -13.05
CA ASN A 61 -5.65 -4.06 -12.85
C ASN A 61 -6.06 -4.24 -11.39
N ILE A 62 -5.54 -3.43 -10.46
CA ILE A 62 -5.97 -3.42 -9.07
C ILE A 62 -7.36 -2.80 -9.03
N ARG A 63 -8.37 -3.63 -8.78
CA ARG A 63 -9.77 -3.19 -8.64
C ARG A 63 -10.19 -3.04 -7.19
N LYS A 64 -9.50 -3.74 -6.28
CA LYS A 64 -9.80 -3.74 -4.85
C LYS A 64 -8.51 -3.50 -4.09
N LEU A 65 -8.47 -2.44 -3.30
CA LEU A 65 -7.34 -2.11 -2.45
C LEU A 65 -7.82 -2.05 -1.00
N ASP A 66 -7.23 -2.91 -0.16
CA ASP A 66 -7.52 -2.98 1.28
C ASP A 66 -6.32 -2.44 2.05
N LEU A 67 -6.54 -1.34 2.78
CA LEU A 67 -5.55 -0.62 3.57
C LEU A 67 -5.84 -0.65 5.07
N ASN A 68 -6.64 -1.62 5.54
CA ASN A 68 -7.19 -1.69 6.91
C ASN A 68 -6.15 -1.86 8.04
N GLU A 69 -4.90 -2.21 7.70
CA GLU A 69 -3.81 -2.37 8.68
C GLU A 69 -2.78 -1.23 8.64
N GLY A 70 -2.89 -0.30 7.68
CA GLY A 70 -1.91 0.76 7.44
C GLY A 70 -2.28 2.11 8.06
N ILE A 71 -1.30 3.00 8.15
CA ILE A 71 -1.57 4.42 8.41
C ILE A 71 -1.49 5.14 7.07
N VAL A 72 -2.65 5.38 6.48
CA VAL A 72 -2.76 6.09 5.20
C VAL A 72 -2.69 7.59 5.46
N THR A 73 -1.88 8.31 4.69
CA THR A 73 -1.80 9.78 4.74
C THR A 73 -2.58 10.42 3.58
N ASN A 74 -2.79 11.74 3.63
CA ASN A 74 -3.42 12.48 2.52
C ASN A 74 -2.62 12.40 1.22
N GLU A 75 -1.29 12.29 1.30
CA GLU A 75 -0.40 12.11 0.14
C GLU A 75 -0.56 10.72 -0.47
N ASP A 76 -0.67 9.68 0.36
CA ASP A 76 -0.95 8.32 -0.10
C ASP A 76 -2.30 8.25 -0.83
N LEU A 77 -3.35 8.92 -0.31
CA LEU A 77 -4.66 9.01 -0.98
C LEU A 77 -4.57 9.74 -2.33
N GLU A 78 -3.75 10.79 -2.42
CA GLU A 78 -3.52 11.51 -3.67
C GLU A 78 -2.80 10.61 -4.69
N ASN A 79 -1.79 9.85 -4.27
CA ASN A 79 -1.13 8.87 -5.12
C ASN A 79 -2.10 7.78 -5.59
N ILE A 80 -2.97 7.29 -4.70
CA ILE A 80 -4.02 6.30 -5.02
C ILE A 80 -5.05 6.89 -6.00
N SER A 81 -5.38 8.17 -5.90
CA SER A 81 -6.37 8.83 -6.79
C SER A 81 -5.97 8.81 -8.27
N HIS A 82 -4.68 8.71 -8.58
CA HIS A 82 -4.23 8.54 -9.97
C HIS A 82 -4.54 7.14 -10.54
N CYS A 83 -4.94 6.18 -9.70
CA CYS A 83 -5.30 4.84 -10.13
C CYS A 83 -6.80 4.74 -10.45
N VAL A 84 -7.19 5.16 -11.65
CA VAL A 84 -8.59 5.22 -12.12
C VAL A 84 -9.34 3.86 -12.19
N HIS A 85 -8.65 2.76 -11.92
CA HIS A 85 -9.20 1.40 -12.04
C HIS A 85 -9.65 0.80 -10.70
N ILE A 86 -9.31 1.44 -9.58
CA ILE A 86 -9.73 1.00 -8.25
C ILE A 86 -11.24 1.24 -8.12
N GLN A 87 -11.98 0.17 -7.85
CA GLN A 87 -13.43 0.19 -7.67
C GLN A 87 -13.81 0.13 -6.19
N ILE A 88 -12.99 -0.54 -5.38
CA ILE A 88 -13.19 -0.69 -3.95
C ILE A 88 -11.90 -0.29 -3.26
N LEU A 89 -11.99 0.73 -2.41
CA LEU A 89 -10.92 1.18 -1.54
C LEU A 89 -11.41 1.05 -0.10
N ASP A 90 -10.86 0.10 0.64
CA ASP A 90 -11.16 -0.08 2.06
C ASP A 90 -10.05 0.58 2.89
N ILE A 91 -10.44 1.59 3.66
CA ILE A 91 -9.54 2.30 4.56
C ILE A 91 -10.21 2.31 5.93
N SER A 92 -9.97 1.25 6.67
CA SER A 92 -10.33 1.21 8.08
C SER A 92 -9.18 1.82 8.89
N PRO A 93 -9.40 2.94 9.60
CA PRO A 93 -8.40 3.42 10.53
C PRO A 93 -8.13 2.32 11.57
N SER A 94 -6.85 2.06 11.84
CA SER A 94 -6.51 1.20 12.98
C SER A 94 -7.20 1.76 14.23
N ARG A 95 -7.55 0.90 15.19
CA ARG A 95 -8.23 1.30 16.44
C ARG A 95 -7.48 2.37 17.25
N PHE A 96 -6.25 2.68 16.85
CA PHE A 96 -5.31 3.60 17.48
C PHE A 96 -5.10 4.89 16.69
N HIS A 97 -5.75 5.08 15.54
CA HIS A 97 -5.60 6.29 14.71
C HIS A 97 -6.94 6.93 14.36
N ARG A 98 -6.97 8.27 14.43
CA ARG A 98 -8.10 9.05 13.94
C ARG A 98 -8.02 9.13 12.43
N PHE A 99 -9.16 8.97 11.78
CA PHE A 99 -9.30 9.19 10.34
C PHE A 99 -9.35 10.71 10.09
N ASP A 100 -8.19 11.37 10.10
CA ASP A 100 -8.04 12.81 9.87
C ASP A 100 -7.56 13.09 8.43
N HIS A 101 -8.40 12.72 7.46
CA HIS A 101 -8.13 13.00 6.05
C HIS A 101 -8.80 14.29 5.57
N SER A 102 -8.11 15.02 4.70
CA SER A 102 -8.64 16.27 4.15
C SER A 102 -9.80 15.98 3.19
N ASN A 103 -10.83 16.83 3.23
CA ASN A 103 -11.96 16.74 2.28
C ASN A 103 -11.47 16.84 0.81
N SER A 104 -10.38 17.58 0.56
CA SER A 104 -9.74 17.67 -0.75
C SER A 104 -9.14 16.33 -1.23
N SER A 105 -8.41 15.61 -0.37
CA SER A 105 -7.81 14.32 -0.75
C SER A 105 -8.88 13.26 -0.99
N LEU A 106 -9.95 13.27 -0.19
CA LEU A 106 -11.09 12.37 -0.39
C LEU A 106 -11.84 12.67 -1.68
N LYS A 107 -12.03 13.96 -2.04
CA LYS A 107 -12.69 14.33 -3.31
C LYS A 107 -11.92 13.82 -4.52
N LYS A 108 -10.59 13.91 -4.52
CA LYS A 108 -9.74 13.43 -5.62
C LYS A 108 -9.92 11.94 -5.91
N LEU A 109 -10.27 11.12 -4.92
CA LEU A 109 -10.52 9.68 -5.10
C LEU A 109 -11.81 9.36 -5.87
N PHE A 110 -12.76 10.29 -5.92
CA PHE A 110 -14.10 10.06 -6.51
C PHE A 110 -14.41 10.98 -7.69
N SER A 111 -13.42 11.74 -8.16
CA SER A 111 -13.52 12.68 -9.28
C SER A 111 -12.80 12.16 -10.51
#